data_AF-A0A968NZB8-F1
#
_entry.id   AF-A0A968NZB8-F1
#
_cell.length_a   1.000
_cell.length_b   1.000
_cell.length_c   1.000
_cell.angle_alpha   90.00
_cell.angle_beta   90.00
_cell.angle_gamma   90.00
#
_symmetry.space_group_name_H-M   'P 1'
#
loop_
_entity.id
_entity.type
_entity.pdbx_description
1 polymer ?
#
loop_
_entity_poly.entity_id
_entity_poly.type
_entity_poly.pdbx_seq_one_letter_code
_entity_poly.pdbx_strand_id
1 'polypeptide(L)'
;MKNRLHLLMWCAAIGILAYVTLDFWSSRNAPLYRKFERSWRADVNLLEASRKLPAAWFDVKEIELTPGTPETKAWLQRMQIPLQVKKTDGNHKLEILVVAWEEEGKRGALVQYHLVNIESGNTVWGLGRTYVLSHPRKNGLFQEIIEYLRH
;
A
#
# COMPACT_ATOMS: atom_id res chain seq x y z
N MET A 1 -2.79 -25.84 -42.82
CA MET A 1 -2.82 -25.42 -41.38
C MET A 1 -1.59 -24.66 -40.91
N LYS A 2 -0.35 -24.96 -41.37
CA LYS A 2 0.88 -24.25 -40.96
C LYS A 2 0.87 -22.72 -41.21
N ASN A 3 0.21 -22.25 -42.27
CA ASN A 3 0.15 -20.82 -42.62
C ASN A 3 -0.82 -19.97 -41.78
N ARG A 4 -1.52 -20.52 -40.79
CA ARG A 4 -2.37 -19.72 -39.88
C ARG A 4 -1.79 -19.60 -38.47
N LEU A 5 -0.78 -20.41 -38.16
CA LEU A 5 -0.14 -20.42 -36.84
C LEU A 5 0.58 -19.10 -36.55
N HIS A 6 1.28 -18.54 -37.54
CA HIS A 6 1.98 -17.26 -37.35
C HIS A 6 0.99 -16.11 -37.09
N LEU A 7 -0.18 -16.09 -37.74
CA LEU A 7 -1.22 -15.08 -37.46
C LEU A 7 -1.74 -15.19 -36.03
N LEU A 8 -2.01 -16.41 -35.54
CA LEU A 8 -2.41 -16.64 -34.16
C LEU A 8 -1.32 -16.19 -33.17
N MET A 9 -0.05 -16.47 -33.46
CA MET A 9 1.08 -16.02 -32.65
C MET A 9 1.19 -14.48 -32.61
N TRP A 10 0.98 -13.80 -33.75
CA TRP A 10 0.95 -12.34 -33.81
C TRP A 10 -0.21 -11.76 -33.01
N CYS A 11 -1.42 -12.33 -33.13
CA CYS A 11 -2.57 -11.91 -32.32
C CYS A 11 -2.30 -12.09 -30.82
N ALA A 12 -1.73 -13.23 -30.41
CA ALA A 12 -1.37 -13.47 -29.03
C ALA A 12 -0.31 -12.48 -28.52
N ALA A 13 0.73 -12.22 -29.32
CA ALA A 13 1.79 -11.28 -28.96
C ALA A 13 1.25 -9.84 -28.78
N ILE A 14 0.40 -9.38 -29.69
CA ILE A 14 -0.25 -8.06 -29.59
C ILE A 14 -1.16 -8.01 -28.36
N GLY A 15 -1.94 -9.07 -28.10
CA GLY A 15 -2.80 -9.16 -26.92
C GLY A 15 -2.02 -9.07 -25.60
N ILE A 16 -0.89 -9.79 -25.51
CA ILE A 16 0.01 -9.73 -24.34
C ILE A 16 0.61 -8.33 -24.19
N LEU A 17 1.10 -7.73 -25.28
CA LEU A 17 1.69 -6.39 -25.24
C LEU A 17 0.67 -5.32 -24.82
N ALA A 18 -0.55 -5.38 -25.35
CA ALA A 18 -1.64 -4.49 -24.97
C ALA A 18 -2.01 -4.67 -23.48
N TYR A 19 -2.09 -5.91 -23.00
CA TYR A 19 -2.33 -6.20 -21.60
C TYR A 19 -1.25 -5.61 -20.68
N VAL A 20 0.03 -5.84 -20.99
CA VAL A 20 1.16 -5.34 -20.18
C VAL A 20 1.20 -3.81 -20.17
N THR A 21 0.96 -3.16 -21.30
CA THR A 21 0.95 -1.69 -21.38
C THR A 21 -0.22 -1.07 -20.62
N LEU A 22 -1.42 -1.65 -20.72
CA LEU A 22 -2.59 -1.21 -19.96
C LEU A 22 -2.41 -1.43 -18.45
N ASP A 23 -1.88 -2.57 -18.04
CA ASP A 23 -1.62 -2.86 -16.62
C ASP A 23 -0.57 -1.90 -16.02
N PHE A 24 0.52 -1.66 -16.76
CA PHE A 24 1.54 -0.69 -16.36
C PHE A 24 0.97 0.72 -16.23
N TRP A 25 0.18 1.15 -17.21
CA TRP A 25 -0.46 2.48 -17.19
C TRP A 25 -1.46 2.61 -16.04
N SER A 26 -2.30 1.59 -15.83
CA SER A 26 -3.27 1.52 -14.73
C SER A 26 -2.56 1.61 -13.37
N SER A 27 -1.47 0.87 -13.19
CA SER A 27 -0.70 0.87 -11.95
C SER A 27 0.00 2.20 -11.68
N ARG A 28 0.53 2.87 -12.71
CA ARG A 28 1.18 4.18 -12.56
C ARG A 28 0.18 5.30 -12.23
N ASN A 29 -0.98 5.29 -12.86
CA ASN A 29 -2.02 6.30 -12.72
C ASN A 29 -3.08 5.96 -11.65
N ALA A 30 -2.89 4.86 -10.92
CA ALA A 30 -3.77 4.49 -9.83
C ALA A 30 -3.90 5.64 -8.81
N PRO A 31 -5.10 5.87 -8.28
CA PRO A 31 -5.32 6.87 -7.23
C PRO A 31 -4.55 6.49 -5.96
N LEU A 32 -4.23 7.48 -5.12
CA LEU A 32 -3.37 7.29 -3.93
C LEU A 32 -3.89 6.19 -3.00
N TYR A 33 -5.20 6.12 -2.75
CA TYR A 33 -5.80 5.08 -1.89
C TYR A 33 -5.56 3.65 -2.43
N ARG A 34 -5.57 3.44 -3.76
CA ARG A 34 -5.26 2.12 -4.36
C ARG A 34 -3.78 1.77 -4.23
N LYS A 35 -2.90 2.76 -4.41
CA LYS A 35 -1.46 2.57 -4.19
C LYS A 35 -1.19 2.22 -2.73
N PHE A 36 -1.84 2.92 -1.81
CA PHE A 36 -1.74 2.64 -0.38
C PHE A 36 -2.26 1.25 -0.03
N GLU A 37 -3.44 0.87 -0.51
CA GLU A 37 -4.02 -0.47 -0.33
C GLU A 37 -3.05 -1.58 -0.75
N ARG A 38 -2.45 -1.46 -1.94
CA ARG A 38 -1.49 -2.44 -2.46
C ARG A 38 -0.23 -2.51 -1.62
N SER A 39 0.38 -1.36 -1.30
CA SER A 39 1.60 -1.31 -0.50
C SER A 39 1.38 -1.81 0.92
N TRP A 40 0.25 -1.45 1.53
CA TRP A 40 -0.11 -1.90 2.87
C TRP A 40 -0.35 -3.41 2.91
N ARG A 41 -1.09 -3.96 1.93
CA ARG A 41 -1.29 -5.40 1.80
C ARG A 41 0.03 -6.16 1.62
N ALA A 42 0.91 -5.66 0.76
CA ALA A 42 2.21 -6.27 0.55
C ALA A 42 3.07 -6.26 1.82
N ASP A 43 3.08 -5.15 2.57
CA ASP A 43 3.81 -5.03 3.84
C ASP A 43 3.26 -5.99 4.90
N VAL A 44 1.93 -6.05 5.09
CA VAL A 44 1.32 -7.00 6.05
C VAL A 44 1.68 -8.44 5.70
N ASN A 45 1.56 -8.82 4.42
CA ASN A 45 1.93 -10.17 3.98
C ASN A 45 3.41 -10.48 4.25
N LEU A 46 4.29 -9.50 4.01
CA LEU A 46 5.72 -9.64 4.30
C LEU A 46 5.97 -9.79 5.81
N LEU A 47 5.29 -9.00 6.64
CA LEU A 47 5.42 -9.06 8.09
C LEU A 47 4.98 -10.41 8.63
N GLU A 48 3.83 -10.92 8.18
CA GLU A 48 3.32 -12.24 8.57
C GLU A 48 4.24 -13.37 8.11
N ALA A 49 4.83 -13.26 6.91
CA ALA A 49 5.81 -14.23 6.41
C ALA A 49 7.16 -14.18 7.15
N SER A 50 7.54 -13.03 7.70
CA SER A 50 8.88 -12.80 8.27
C SER A 50 9.17 -13.54 9.57
N ARG A 51 8.16 -14.11 10.23
CA ARG A 51 8.24 -14.74 11.57
C ARG A 51 8.76 -13.82 12.69
N LYS A 52 8.83 -12.49 12.46
CA LYS A 52 9.29 -11.49 13.45
C LYS A 52 8.16 -10.87 14.28
N LEU A 53 6.91 -11.18 13.94
CA LEU A 53 5.75 -10.67 14.66
C LEU A 53 5.58 -11.40 16.01
N PRO A 54 5.15 -10.68 17.07
CA PRO A 54 4.90 -11.30 18.36
C PRO A 54 3.75 -12.31 18.26
N ALA A 55 3.73 -13.33 19.12
CA ALA A 55 2.65 -14.31 19.18
C ALA A 55 1.27 -13.65 19.34
N ALA A 56 1.20 -12.55 20.10
CA ALA A 56 0.00 -11.77 20.31
C ALA A 56 -0.61 -11.19 19.00
N TRP A 57 0.19 -10.99 17.93
CA TRP A 57 -0.34 -10.56 16.61
C TRP A 57 -1.31 -11.59 16.02
N PHE A 58 -1.05 -12.88 16.26
CA PHE A 58 -1.88 -13.99 15.81
C PHE A 58 -3.03 -14.31 16.78
N ASP A 59 -3.16 -13.53 17.86
CA ASP A 59 -4.17 -13.66 18.90
C ASP A 59 -5.14 -12.44 18.91
N VAL A 60 -5.14 -11.67 17.82
CA VAL A 60 -5.98 -10.49 17.67
C VAL A 60 -7.43 -10.92 17.46
N LYS A 61 -8.30 -10.45 18.35
CA LYS A 61 -9.75 -10.61 18.32
C LYS A 61 -10.48 -9.41 17.74
N GLU A 62 -9.96 -8.21 18.02
CA GLU A 62 -10.59 -6.95 17.61
C GLU A 62 -9.59 -6.08 16.87
N ILE A 63 -10.05 -5.42 15.80
CA ILE A 63 -9.25 -4.46 15.05
C ILE A 63 -9.98 -3.13 15.11
N GLU A 64 -9.32 -2.14 15.68
CA GLU A 64 -9.80 -0.77 15.75
C GLU A 64 -8.99 0.08 14.79
N LEU A 65 -9.66 0.68 13.81
CA LEU A 65 -9.02 1.44 12.75
C LEU A 65 -9.48 2.90 12.82
N THR A 66 -8.54 3.78 13.16
CA THR A 66 -8.79 5.21 13.37
C THR A 66 -8.17 6.02 12.22
N PRO A 67 -8.97 6.73 11.41
CA PRO A 67 -8.44 7.70 10.46
C PRO A 67 -7.94 8.93 11.21
N GLY A 68 -6.66 9.27 11.03
CA GLY A 68 -6.04 10.44 11.63
C GLY A 68 -6.23 11.73 10.82
N THR A 69 -6.70 11.65 9.57
CA THR A 69 -6.98 12.81 8.71
C THR A 69 -8.27 12.64 7.91
N PRO A 70 -8.90 13.75 7.43
CA PRO A 70 -10.06 13.65 6.54
C PRO A 70 -9.78 12.86 5.25
N GLU A 71 -8.56 12.99 4.71
CA GLU A 71 -8.13 12.26 3.52
C GLU A 71 -8.06 10.75 3.76
N THR A 72 -7.43 10.32 4.87
CA THR A 72 -7.38 8.89 5.22
C THR A 72 -8.76 8.33 5.52
N LYS A 73 -9.66 9.09 6.15
CA LYS A 73 -11.07 8.70 6.30
C LYS A 73 -11.72 8.37 4.96
N ALA A 74 -11.52 9.23 3.95
CA ALA A 74 -12.05 9.00 2.60
C ALA A 74 -11.40 7.80 1.89
N TRP A 75 -10.11 7.55 2.14
CA TRP A 75 -9.41 6.39 1.59
C TRP A 75 -9.94 5.08 2.20
N LEU A 76 -10.01 5.00 3.53
CA LEU A 76 -10.40 3.78 4.25
C LEU A 76 -11.85 3.36 3.94
N GLN A 77 -12.74 4.29 3.62
CA GLN A 77 -14.10 3.99 3.14
C GLN A 77 -14.14 3.28 1.78
N ARG A 78 -13.08 3.37 0.98
CA ARG A 78 -13.01 2.83 -0.40
C ARG A 78 -12.06 1.63 -0.51
N MET A 79 -11.33 1.32 0.54
CA MET A 79 -10.27 0.32 0.54
C MET A 79 -10.73 -0.97 1.21
N GLN A 80 -10.19 -2.10 0.75
CA GLN A 80 -10.23 -3.32 1.51
C GLN A 80 -9.03 -3.35 2.46
N ILE A 81 -9.29 -3.20 3.75
CA ILE A 81 -8.24 -3.20 4.78
C ILE A 81 -7.55 -4.57 4.78
N PRO A 82 -6.21 -4.65 4.64
CA PRO A 82 -5.49 -5.91 4.49
C PRO A 82 -5.27 -6.62 5.83
N LEU A 83 -6.18 -6.48 6.78
CA LEU A 83 -6.08 -7.06 8.11
C LEU A 83 -7.39 -7.75 8.44
N GLN A 84 -7.27 -8.92 9.06
CA GLN A 84 -8.39 -9.74 9.45
C GLN A 84 -8.20 -10.15 10.90
N VAL A 85 -9.31 -10.20 11.62
CA VAL A 85 -9.36 -10.83 12.95
C VAL A 85 -8.85 -12.27 12.81
N LYS A 86 -7.92 -12.66 13.67
CA LYS A 86 -7.24 -13.96 13.58
C LYS A 86 -7.94 -15.02 14.43
N LYS A 87 -8.54 -14.62 15.55
CA LYS A 87 -9.27 -15.49 16.47
C LYS A 87 -10.52 -14.84 17.02
N THR A 88 -11.57 -15.61 17.23
CA THR A 88 -12.81 -15.13 17.86
C THR A 88 -12.70 -15.00 19.38
N ASP A 89 -11.79 -15.76 19.98
CA ASP A 89 -11.53 -15.89 21.42
C ASP A 89 -10.15 -15.33 21.83
N GLY A 90 -9.53 -14.52 20.98
CA GLY A 90 -8.24 -13.89 21.28
C GLY A 90 -8.31 -12.85 22.40
N ASN A 91 -7.16 -12.59 23.03
CA ASN A 91 -7.05 -11.66 24.17
C ASN A 91 -6.47 -10.30 23.80
N HIS A 92 -6.29 -10.03 22.50
CA HIS A 92 -5.62 -8.83 22.01
C HIS A 92 -6.49 -8.02 21.05
N LYS A 93 -6.38 -6.70 21.14
CA LYS A 93 -6.93 -5.72 20.21
C LYS A 93 -5.79 -5.08 19.44
N LEU A 94 -5.95 -4.95 18.12
CA LEU A 94 -5.02 -4.23 17.26
C LEU A 94 -5.60 -2.84 16.96
N GLU A 95 -5.03 -1.81 17.55
CA GLU A 95 -5.35 -0.42 17.26
C GLU A 95 -4.45 0.10 16.14
N ILE A 96 -5.07 0.79 15.17
CA ILE A 96 -4.39 1.22 13.96
C ILE A 96 -4.75 2.68 13.68
N LEU A 97 -3.75 3.55 13.71
CA LEU A 97 -3.87 4.94 13.29
C LEU A 97 -3.30 5.12 11.90
N VAL A 98 -4.09 5.68 10.99
CA VAL A 98 -3.65 5.99 9.61
C VAL A 98 -3.69 7.49 9.38
N VAL A 99 -2.54 8.10 9.08
CA VAL A 99 -2.39 9.55 8.87
C VAL A 99 -1.84 9.80 7.47
N ALA A 100 -2.49 10.65 6.68
CA ALA A 100 -1.91 11.11 5.41
C ALA A 100 -0.87 12.19 5.70
N TRP A 101 0.23 12.18 4.97
CA TRP A 101 1.25 13.21 5.05
C TRP A 101 1.63 13.69 3.65
N GLU A 102 2.06 14.95 3.59
CA GLU A 102 2.58 15.58 2.39
C GLU A 102 3.77 16.45 2.78
N GLU A 103 4.91 16.22 2.12
CA GLU A 103 6.16 16.93 2.38
C GLU A 103 6.97 17.00 1.09
N GLU A 104 7.43 18.20 0.70
CA GLU A 104 8.24 18.43 -0.51
C GLU A 104 7.64 17.82 -1.79
N GLY A 105 6.31 17.85 -1.92
CA GLY A 105 5.58 17.26 -3.06
C GLY A 105 5.56 15.73 -3.08
N LYS A 106 6.12 15.06 -2.07
CA LYS A 106 5.85 13.65 -1.79
C LYS A 106 4.55 13.56 -1.01
N ARG A 107 3.71 12.58 -1.36
CA ARG A 107 2.47 12.29 -0.63
C ARG A 107 2.50 10.85 -0.18
N GLY A 108 2.02 10.59 1.03
CA GLY A 108 2.10 9.28 1.63
C GLY A 108 1.10 9.03 2.74
N ALA A 109 1.27 7.88 3.38
CA ALA A 109 0.54 7.49 4.57
C ALA A 109 1.52 7.04 5.65
N LEU A 110 1.23 7.39 6.89
CA LEU A 110 1.81 6.82 8.10
C LEU A 110 0.79 5.87 8.69
N VAL A 111 1.19 4.65 9.02
CA VAL A 111 0.38 3.67 9.73
C VAL A 111 1.09 3.32 11.01
N GLN A 112 0.42 3.55 12.13
CA GLN A 112 0.89 3.13 13.46
C GLN A 112 0.00 2.01 13.96
N TYR A 113 0.62 0.93 14.40
CA TYR A 113 -0.03 -0.23 15.00
C TYR A 113 0.30 -0.25 16.49
N HIS A 114 -0.71 -0.40 17.33
CA HIS A 114 -0.55 -0.75 18.74
C HIS A 114 -1.31 -2.04 19.02
N LEU A 115 -0.61 -3.01 19.58
CA LEU A 115 -1.19 -4.26 20.03
C LEU A 115 -1.46 -4.14 21.53
N VAL A 116 -2.73 -4.22 21.90
CA VAL A 116 -3.20 -3.97 23.26
C VAL A 116 -3.77 -5.26 23.83
N ASN A 117 -3.35 -5.62 25.04
CA ASN A 117 -3.98 -6.70 25.79
C ASN A 117 -5.35 -6.21 26.32
N ILE A 118 -6.43 -6.93 26.00
CA ILE A 118 -7.81 -6.47 26.27
C ILE A 118 -8.10 -6.41 27.77
N GLU A 119 -7.62 -7.38 28.55
CA GLU A 119 -7.89 -7.47 29.99
C GLU A 119 -7.19 -6.35 30.77
N SER A 120 -5.92 -6.10 30.47
CA SER A 120 -5.10 -5.11 31.20
C SER A 120 -5.12 -3.72 30.59
N GLY A 121 -5.54 -3.56 29.34
CA GLY A 121 -5.46 -2.30 28.58
C GLY A 121 -4.03 -1.89 28.20
N ASN A 122 -3.02 -2.70 28.49
CA ASN A 122 -1.62 -2.36 28.24
C ASN A 122 -1.22 -2.62 26.79
N THR A 123 -0.42 -1.72 26.22
CA THR A 123 0.24 -1.94 24.93
C THR A 123 1.38 -2.93 25.11
N VAL A 124 1.29 -4.09 24.44
CA VAL A 124 2.30 -5.14 24.47
C VAL A 124 3.29 -5.06 23.32
N TRP A 125 2.93 -4.36 22.24
CA TRP A 125 3.78 -4.18 21.07
C TRP A 125 3.32 -3.00 20.22
N GLY A 126 4.24 -2.37 19.48
CA GLY A 126 3.89 -1.32 18.53
C GLY A 126 4.82 -1.27 17.32
N LEU A 127 4.31 -0.73 16.21
CA LEU A 127 5.06 -0.57 14.96
C LEU A 127 4.59 0.65 14.17
N GLY A 128 5.53 1.42 13.65
CA GLY A 128 5.28 2.49 12.68
C GLY A 128 5.73 2.10 11.27
N ARG A 129 4.91 2.46 10.27
CA ARG A 129 5.22 2.28 8.84
C ARG A 129 4.91 3.55 8.07
N THR A 130 5.78 3.88 7.13
CA THR A 130 5.62 5.00 6.22
C THR A 130 5.52 4.48 4.79
N TYR A 131 4.47 4.87 4.09
CA TYR A 131 4.20 4.51 2.70
C TYR A 131 4.32 5.75 1.83
N VAL A 132 5.29 5.77 0.93
CA VAL A 132 5.40 6.82 -0.09
C VAL A 132 4.53 6.42 -1.28
N LEU A 133 3.53 7.25 -1.62
CA LEU A 133 2.49 6.92 -2.61
C LEU A 133 2.66 7.72 -3.91
N SER A 134 3.26 8.90 -3.81
CA SER A 134 3.70 9.70 -4.96
C SER A 134 4.98 10.43 -4.64
N HIS A 135 5.80 10.61 -5.67
CA HIS A 135 6.95 11.50 -5.66
C HIS A 135 6.60 12.78 -6.42
N PRO A 136 7.26 13.90 -6.12
CA PRO A 136 7.14 15.09 -6.95
C PRO A 136 7.45 14.72 -8.41
N ARG A 137 6.63 15.21 -9.35
CA ARG A 137 7.01 15.15 -10.76
C ARG A 137 8.32 15.91 -10.87
N LYS A 138 9.41 15.22 -11.24
CA LYS A 138 10.65 15.89 -11.66
C LYS A 138 10.31 16.75 -12.88
N ASN A 139 9.97 18.02 -12.66
CA ASN A 139 9.96 19.05 -13.70
C ASN A 139 11.42 19.46 -14.06
N GLY A 140 12.40 18.76 -13.50
CA GLY A 140 13.81 19.12 -13.51
C GLY A 140 14.56 18.86 -14.81
N LEU A 141 14.16 17.95 -15.71
CA LEU A 141 15.01 17.69 -16.88
C LEU A 141 15.17 18.93 -17.77
N PHE A 142 14.08 19.67 -18.02
CA PHE A 142 14.15 20.91 -18.79
C PHE A 142 14.76 22.08 -17.99
N GLN A 143 14.53 22.15 -16.68
CA GLN A 143 15.07 23.21 -15.83
C GLN A 143 16.59 23.04 -15.60
N GLU A 144 17.05 21.81 -15.33
CA GLU A 144 18.47 21.45 -15.23
C GLU A 144 19.19 21.65 -16.56
N ILE A 145 18.57 21.32 -17.70
CA ILE A 145 19.14 21.61 -19.02
C ILE A 145 19.20 23.13 -19.28
N ILE A 146 18.18 23.89 -18.90
CA ILE A 146 18.16 25.36 -19.06
C ILE A 146 19.21 26.03 -18.15
N GLU A 147 19.40 25.56 -16.91
CA GLU A 147 20.47 26.05 -16.03
C GLU A 147 21.87 25.67 -16.55
N TYR A 148 22.05 24.44 -17.04
CA TYR A 148 23.31 23.99 -17.62
C TYR A 148 23.69 24.77 -18.89
N LEU A 149 22.71 25.17 -19.71
CA LEU A 149 22.94 25.97 -20.92
C LEU A 149 23.07 27.48 -20.68
N ARG A 150 22.82 27.95 -19.45
CA ARG A 150 22.96 29.37 -19.06
C ARG A 150 24.35 29.67 -18.46
N HIS A 151 25.14 28.65 -18.17
CA HIS A 151 26.56 28.73 -17.80
C HIS A 151 27.46 28.40 -19.00
#